data_AF-T0R0K5-F1
#
_entry.id   AF-T0R0K5-F1
#
_cell.length_a   1.000
_cell.length_b   1.000
_cell.length_c   1.000
_cell.angle_alpha   90.00
_cell.angle_beta   90.00
_cell.angle_gamma   90.00
#
_symmetry.space_group_name_H-M   'P 1'
#
loop_
_entity.id
_entity.type
_entity.pdbx_description
1 polymer ?
#
loop_
_entity_poly.entity_id
_entity_poly.type
_entity_poly.pdbx_seq_one_letter_code
_entity_poly.pdbx_strand_id
1 'polypeptide(L)'
;MTPAPLWHNSVVRLLLLGTLDDGSSLRGLRGQNDILKTIVDHLRAIWRAQLRTDQRGYVPLGNVFLPFDTPRDTPIPHRSQLVTFPPPLTHIVDGERQPQPFQVNMMPFIIGQAEATLPPECQRYAPLLNRCRHHNENGQVGYLTIHEGIVEADTSQRRPGLHVEAPSAAKLQRFLGAGEAHHEWAEIRWGRGWVVYHQLQGGIYMASTVAKSCGVWNTVVADENDIVGAHGDTDVLHGVLDPDRDGYYEPQANELYWITDRTPHESLPVATTQFRQYFRFVTSNVSHWFAEHSTPNPLGIQPTATIVYGNKFTGNLRTE
;
A
#
# COMPACT_ATOMS: atom_id res chain seq x y z
N MET A 1 -20.15 -3.52 -9.41
CA MET A 1 -18.94 -3.34 -10.24
C MET A 1 -18.71 -4.63 -11.01
N THR A 2 -18.28 -4.56 -12.27
CA THR A 2 -17.85 -5.74 -13.01
C THR A 2 -16.53 -6.24 -12.43
N PRO A 3 -16.35 -7.55 -12.18
CA PRO A 3 -15.06 -8.09 -11.75
C PRO A 3 -13.97 -7.68 -12.74
N ALA A 4 -12.79 -7.33 -12.22
CA ALA A 4 -11.64 -7.02 -13.08
C ALA A 4 -11.41 -8.19 -14.06
N PRO A 5 -11.28 -7.93 -15.37
CA PRO A 5 -11.09 -8.99 -16.36
C PRO A 5 -9.90 -9.86 -15.99
N LEU A 6 -10.03 -11.18 -16.15
CA LEU A 6 -8.91 -12.14 -16.00
C LEU A 6 -7.69 -11.78 -16.86
N TRP A 7 -7.85 -10.98 -17.90
CA TRP A 7 -6.76 -10.42 -18.71
C TRP A 7 -5.81 -9.49 -17.94
N HIS A 8 -6.25 -8.87 -16.85
CA HIS A 8 -5.40 -8.05 -15.98
C HIS A 8 -4.48 -8.89 -15.09
N ASN A 9 -4.77 -10.20 -14.96
CA ASN A 9 -3.88 -11.11 -14.27
C ASN A 9 -2.62 -11.36 -15.10
N SER A 10 -1.48 -10.91 -14.60
CA SER A 10 -0.20 -10.96 -15.32
C SER A 10 0.19 -12.37 -15.74
N VAL A 11 -0.07 -13.38 -14.90
CA VAL A 11 0.24 -14.79 -15.18
C VAL A 11 -0.70 -15.36 -16.25
N VAL A 12 -2.00 -15.07 -16.17
CA VAL A 12 -2.96 -15.50 -17.20
C VAL A 12 -2.60 -14.88 -18.55
N ARG A 13 -2.27 -13.59 -18.57
CA ARG A 13 -1.84 -12.90 -19.79
C ARG A 13 -0.57 -13.53 -20.38
N LEU A 14 0.44 -13.80 -19.55
CA LEU A 14 1.67 -14.48 -19.99
C LEU A 14 1.40 -15.88 -20.53
N LEU A 15 0.55 -16.67 -19.85
CA LEU A 15 0.14 -17.99 -20.30
C LEU A 15 -0.49 -17.93 -21.70
N LEU A 16 -1.45 -17.02 -21.90
CA LEU A 16 -2.16 -16.86 -23.17
C LEU A 16 -1.23 -16.37 -24.29
N LEU A 17 -0.43 -15.32 -24.04
CA LEU A 17 0.56 -14.82 -25.01
C LEU A 17 1.57 -15.90 -25.37
N GLY A 18 2.01 -16.71 -24.40
CA GLY A 18 2.91 -17.82 -24.62
C GLY A 18 2.32 -18.91 -25.53
N THR A 19 1.00 -19.05 -25.63
CA THR A 19 0.37 -19.96 -26.61
C THR A 19 0.42 -19.43 -28.04
N LEU A 20 0.54 -18.10 -28.19
CA LEU A 20 0.57 -17.41 -29.49
C LEU A 20 1.99 -17.25 -30.02
N ASP A 21 3.00 -17.25 -29.15
CA ASP A 21 4.41 -17.22 -29.54
C ASP A 21 4.88 -18.58 -30.07
N ASP A 22 5.38 -18.62 -31.31
CA ASP A 22 5.86 -19.85 -31.94
C ASP A 22 7.18 -20.37 -31.33
N GLY A 23 7.95 -19.50 -30.65
CA GLY A 23 9.19 -19.85 -29.94
C GLY A 23 8.96 -20.33 -28.50
N SER A 24 7.74 -20.21 -27.98
CA SER A 24 7.38 -20.58 -26.62
C SER A 24 7.01 -22.06 -26.52
N SER A 25 7.43 -22.73 -25.44
CA SER A 25 7.00 -24.09 -25.13
C SER A 25 5.48 -24.19 -24.88
N LEU A 26 4.84 -23.09 -24.48
CA LEU A 26 3.39 -23.01 -24.27
C LEU A 26 2.60 -23.03 -25.59
N ARG A 27 3.26 -22.91 -26.75
CA ARG A 27 2.62 -23.08 -28.07
C ARG A 27 1.84 -24.38 -28.19
N GLY A 28 2.30 -25.46 -27.55
CA GLY A 28 1.60 -26.75 -27.55
C GLY A 28 0.18 -26.70 -26.96
N LEU A 29 -0.14 -25.66 -26.19
CA LEU A 29 -1.46 -25.42 -25.63
C LEU A 29 -2.36 -24.56 -26.54
N ARG A 30 -1.89 -24.13 -27.71
CA ARG A 30 -2.68 -23.35 -28.66
C ARG A 30 -3.94 -24.13 -29.07
N GLY A 31 -5.10 -23.52 -28.84
CA GLY A 31 -6.41 -24.13 -29.10
C GLY A 31 -6.86 -25.17 -28.06
N GLN A 32 -6.05 -25.49 -27.05
CA GLN A 32 -6.38 -26.42 -25.97
C GLN A 32 -7.14 -25.71 -24.85
N ASN A 33 -8.31 -25.16 -25.17
CA ASN A 33 -9.07 -24.29 -24.27
C ASN A 33 -9.43 -24.95 -22.94
N ASP A 34 -9.80 -26.24 -22.95
CA ASP A 34 -10.15 -26.96 -21.73
C ASP A 34 -8.94 -27.13 -20.81
N ILE A 35 -7.78 -27.48 -21.36
CA ILE A 35 -6.52 -27.61 -20.60
C ILE A 35 -6.10 -26.26 -20.03
N LEU A 36 -6.13 -25.21 -20.84
CA LEU A 36 -5.81 -23.85 -20.39
C LEU A 36 -6.75 -23.40 -19.27
N LYS A 37 -8.05 -23.68 -19.39
CA LYS A 37 -9.03 -23.39 -18.35
C LYS A 37 -8.71 -24.16 -17.06
N THR A 38 -8.41 -25.45 -17.14
CA THR A 38 -8.02 -26.25 -15.96
C THR A 38 -6.77 -25.70 -15.28
N ILE A 39 -5.74 -25.30 -16.04
CA ILE A 39 -4.53 -24.67 -15.49
C ILE A 39 -4.88 -23.38 -14.76
N VAL A 40 -5.66 -22.49 -15.39
CA VAL A 40 -6.05 -21.21 -14.80
C VAL A 40 -6.90 -21.41 -13.54
N ASP A 41 -7.86 -22.34 -13.56
CA ASP A 41 -8.70 -22.64 -12.39
C ASP A 41 -7.86 -23.18 -11.23
N HIS A 42 -6.87 -24.03 -11.52
CA HIS A 42 -5.94 -24.54 -10.50
C HIS A 42 -5.08 -23.41 -9.90
N LEU A 43 -4.52 -22.53 -10.73
CA LEU A 43 -3.76 -21.36 -10.27
C LEU A 43 -4.63 -20.43 -9.42
N ARG A 44 -5.87 -20.15 -9.86
CA ARG A 44 -6.82 -19.36 -9.08
C ARG A 44 -7.10 -19.98 -7.71
N ALA A 45 -7.24 -21.30 -7.63
CA ALA A 45 -7.43 -21.97 -6.34
C ALA A 45 -6.21 -21.79 -5.41
N ILE A 46 -4.99 -21.90 -5.94
CA ILE A 46 -3.75 -21.67 -5.19
C ILE A 46 -3.68 -20.22 -4.69
N TRP A 47 -3.89 -19.25 -5.57
CA TRP A 47 -3.87 -17.82 -5.21
C TRP A 47 -4.97 -17.47 -4.21
N ARG A 48 -6.16 -18.04 -4.38
CA ARG A 48 -7.29 -17.85 -3.46
C ARG A 48 -6.97 -18.35 -2.05
N ALA A 49 -6.27 -19.48 -1.93
CA ALA A 49 -5.87 -20.03 -0.63
C ALA A 49 -4.91 -19.12 0.15
N GLN A 50 -4.30 -18.13 -0.50
CA GLN A 50 -3.42 -17.13 0.12
C GLN A 50 -4.17 -15.95 0.75
N LEU A 51 -5.48 -15.83 0.49
CA LEU A 51 -6.31 -14.79 1.06
C LEU A 51 -6.83 -15.23 2.43
N ARG A 52 -6.49 -14.48 3.46
CA ARG A 52 -7.04 -14.61 4.81
C ARG A 52 -8.30 -13.77 4.89
N THR A 53 -9.42 -14.34 4.43
CA THR A 53 -10.74 -13.68 4.47
C THR A 53 -11.31 -13.56 5.87
N ASP A 54 -10.77 -14.35 6.79
CA ASP A 54 -11.06 -14.24 8.19
C ASP A 54 -10.43 -12.94 8.75
N GLN A 55 -9.25 -12.53 8.28
CA GLN A 55 -8.57 -11.32 8.75
C GLN A 55 -9.11 -10.05 8.08
N ARG A 56 -9.21 -8.98 8.88
CA ARG A 56 -9.56 -7.64 8.38
C ARG A 56 -8.31 -6.95 7.86
N GLY A 57 -8.30 -6.67 6.57
CA GLY A 57 -7.26 -5.86 5.93
C GLY A 57 -7.52 -4.36 6.07
N TYR A 58 -8.79 -3.96 6.15
CA TYR A 58 -9.19 -2.55 6.05
C TYR A 58 -10.18 -2.16 7.15
N VAL A 59 -10.04 -0.93 7.66
CA VAL A 59 -10.99 -0.32 8.60
C VAL A 59 -11.22 1.16 8.26
N PRO A 60 -12.48 1.58 7.99
CA PRO A 60 -12.86 2.99 7.97
C PRO A 60 -12.83 3.53 9.41
N LEU A 61 -12.20 4.68 9.66
CA LEU A 61 -11.95 5.15 11.03
C LEU A 61 -13.14 5.83 11.74
N GLY A 62 -14.36 5.35 11.51
CA GLY A 62 -15.53 5.82 12.24
C GLY A 62 -15.49 5.59 13.74
N ASN A 63 -16.40 6.23 14.48
CA ASN A 63 -16.69 5.93 15.88
C ASN A 63 -17.36 4.55 16.04
N VAL A 64 -16.76 3.48 15.53
CA VAL A 64 -17.21 2.13 15.76
C VAL A 64 -16.37 1.55 16.88
N PHE A 65 -16.94 1.55 18.08
CA PHE A 65 -16.63 0.55 19.09
C PHE A 65 -17.42 -0.70 18.71
N LEU A 66 -16.73 -1.76 18.27
CA LEU A 66 -17.33 -3.08 18.26
C LEU A 66 -17.03 -3.73 19.62
N PRO A 67 -18.05 -4.17 20.37
CA PRO A 67 -17.82 -4.89 21.62
C PRO A 67 -17.06 -6.20 21.37
N PHE A 68 -16.27 -6.65 22.36
CA PHE A 68 -15.31 -7.76 22.26
C PHE A 68 -15.89 -9.10 21.78
N ASP A 69 -17.20 -9.28 21.94
CA ASP A 69 -17.97 -10.46 21.57
C ASP A 69 -18.54 -10.39 20.14
N THR A 70 -18.25 -9.31 19.40
CA THR A 70 -18.76 -9.12 18.04
C THR A 70 -18.18 -10.20 17.11
N PRO A 71 -19.02 -11.02 16.45
CA PRO A 71 -18.55 -12.01 15.50
C PRO A 71 -17.65 -11.37 14.44
N ARG A 72 -16.59 -12.08 14.05
CA ARG A 72 -15.59 -11.57 13.09
C ARG A 72 -16.22 -11.11 11.77
N ASP A 73 -17.29 -11.77 11.36
CA ASP A 73 -18.02 -11.51 10.11
C ASP A 73 -19.04 -10.37 10.24
N THR A 74 -19.21 -9.79 11.42
CA THR A 74 -20.16 -8.68 11.64
C THR A 74 -19.72 -7.48 10.80
N PRO A 75 -20.58 -6.93 9.93
CA PRO A 75 -20.25 -5.73 9.19
C PRO A 75 -19.93 -4.58 10.16
N ILE A 76 -18.72 -4.00 10.06
CA ILE A 76 -18.41 -2.76 10.75
C ILE A 76 -19.26 -1.67 10.08
N PRO A 77 -20.08 -0.90 10.83
CA PRO A 77 -20.81 0.21 10.25
C PRO A 77 -19.83 1.14 9.53
N HIS A 78 -20.06 1.36 8.24
CA HIS A 78 -19.22 2.23 7.43
C HIS A 78 -19.48 3.69 7.81
N ARG A 79 -18.83 4.15 8.88
CA ARG A 79 -18.85 5.54 9.29
C ARG A 79 -17.52 6.15 8.92
N SER A 80 -17.43 6.80 7.77
CA SER A 80 -16.21 7.48 7.35
C SER A 80 -15.82 8.56 8.36
N GLN A 81 -14.54 8.58 8.75
CA GLN A 81 -13.96 9.73 9.45
C GLN A 81 -13.41 10.67 8.41
N LEU A 82 -14.12 11.79 8.20
CA LEU A 82 -13.62 12.85 7.34
C LEU A 82 -12.55 13.66 8.09
N VAL A 83 -11.46 13.95 7.41
CA VAL A 83 -10.35 14.76 7.93
C VAL A 83 -10.20 16.02 7.11
N THR A 84 -9.65 17.07 7.71
CA THR A 84 -9.36 18.31 6.99
C THR A 84 -7.88 18.29 6.59
N PHE A 85 -7.62 18.32 5.30
CA PHE A 85 -6.27 18.53 4.79
C PHE A 85 -5.85 19.99 5.03
N PRO A 86 -4.57 20.26 5.34
CA PRO A 86 -4.07 21.61 5.38
C PRO A 86 -4.14 22.23 3.98
N PRO A 87 -4.38 23.55 3.86
CA PRO A 87 -4.32 24.24 2.56
C PRO A 87 -2.98 23.95 1.87
N PRO A 88 -2.93 23.71 0.56
CA PRO A 88 -1.67 23.49 -0.16
C PRO A 88 -0.66 24.61 0.09
N LEU A 89 0.63 24.29 0.03
CA LEU A 89 1.66 25.31 -0.08
C LEU A 89 1.43 26.07 -1.40
N THR A 90 1.80 27.34 -1.47
CA THR A 90 1.59 28.14 -2.66
C THR A 90 2.84 28.90 -3.05
N HIS A 91 3.08 29.00 -4.36
CA HIS A 91 4.10 29.87 -4.94
C HIS A 91 3.47 30.85 -5.93
N ILE A 92 4.26 31.82 -6.39
CA ILE A 92 3.82 32.78 -7.42
C ILE A 92 4.42 32.34 -8.76
N VAL A 93 3.56 32.11 -9.74
CA VAL A 93 3.91 31.78 -11.13
C VAL A 93 3.19 32.79 -12.01
N ASP A 94 3.94 33.57 -12.80
CA ASP A 94 3.40 34.62 -13.69
C ASP A 94 2.48 35.65 -12.99
N GLY A 95 2.78 35.95 -11.72
CA GLY A 95 1.99 36.90 -10.91
C GLY A 95 0.74 36.28 -10.26
N GLU A 96 0.44 35.02 -10.51
CA GLU A 96 -0.68 34.30 -9.91
C GLU A 96 -0.23 33.36 -8.80
N ARG A 97 -1.03 33.27 -7.74
CA ARG A 97 -0.80 32.32 -6.64
C ARG A 97 -1.29 30.93 -7.05
N GLN A 98 -0.37 29.98 -7.17
CA GLN A 98 -0.65 28.61 -7.56
C GLN A 98 -0.22 27.61 -6.48
N PRO A 99 -0.90 26.44 -6.35
CA PRO A 99 -0.45 25.37 -5.47
C PRO A 99 0.95 24.87 -5.85
N GLN A 100 1.85 24.84 -4.87
CA GLN A 100 3.19 24.32 -5.01
C GLN A 100 3.19 22.80 -4.78
N PRO A 101 3.70 21.99 -5.71
CA PRO A 101 3.91 20.56 -5.48
C PRO A 101 4.81 20.32 -4.27
N PHE A 102 4.48 19.32 -3.46
CA PHE A 102 5.19 18.99 -2.23
C PHE A 102 5.24 17.48 -2.03
N GLN A 103 6.42 16.95 -1.74
CA GLN A 103 6.60 15.51 -1.60
C GLN A 103 7.58 15.18 -0.47
N VAL A 104 7.11 14.35 0.46
CA VAL A 104 7.97 13.61 1.39
C VAL A 104 7.56 12.14 1.34
N ASN A 105 8.52 11.22 1.41
CA ASN A 105 8.23 9.80 1.39
C ASN A 105 8.91 9.09 2.56
N MET A 106 8.13 8.36 3.37
CA MET A 106 8.64 7.60 4.52
C MET A 106 9.55 8.42 5.45
N MET A 107 9.28 9.71 5.66
CA MET A 107 10.10 10.56 6.52
C MET A 107 9.90 10.18 8.00
N PRO A 108 10.97 9.83 8.74
CA PRO A 108 10.85 9.43 10.13
C PRO A 108 10.50 10.63 11.02
N PHE A 109 9.64 10.42 12.02
CA PHE A 109 9.29 11.41 13.05
C PHE A 109 8.85 10.70 14.33
N ILE A 110 8.75 11.42 15.45
CA ILE A 110 8.32 10.80 16.71
C ILE A 110 6.79 10.90 16.83
N ILE A 111 6.15 9.73 16.92
CA ILE A 111 4.70 9.59 17.07
C ILE A 111 4.25 10.30 18.35
N GLY A 112 3.20 11.14 18.24
CA GLY A 112 2.71 11.97 19.33
C GLY A 112 3.51 13.25 19.59
N GLN A 113 4.58 13.50 18.81
CA GLN A 113 5.43 14.70 18.93
C GLN A 113 5.65 15.36 17.56
N ALA A 114 4.64 15.32 16.67
CA ALA A 114 4.71 15.83 15.31
C ALA A 114 5.14 17.31 15.25
N GLU A 115 4.64 18.14 16.16
CA GLU A 115 4.96 19.57 16.22
C GLU A 115 6.45 19.84 16.54
N ALA A 116 7.08 18.98 17.32
CA ALA A 116 8.49 19.13 17.70
C ALA A 116 9.46 18.42 16.74
N THR A 117 8.98 17.41 16.01
CA THR A 117 9.85 16.48 15.27
C THR A 117 9.63 16.46 13.77
N LEU A 118 8.58 17.12 13.25
CA LEU A 118 8.43 17.37 11.82
C LEU A 118 8.99 18.74 11.41
N PRO A 119 9.54 18.87 10.19
CA PRO A 119 9.87 20.19 9.64
C PRO A 119 8.61 21.06 9.45
N PRO A 120 8.74 22.39 9.44
CA PRO A 120 7.59 23.33 9.42
C PRO A 120 6.56 23.04 8.32
N GLU A 121 7.00 22.67 7.12
CA GLU A 121 6.15 22.35 5.97
C GLU A 121 5.31 21.09 6.20
N CYS A 122 5.76 20.17 7.05
CA CYS A 122 5.06 18.94 7.39
C CYS A 122 4.20 19.07 8.66
N GLN A 123 4.52 20.00 9.58
CA GLN A 123 3.77 20.20 10.82
C GLN A 123 2.30 20.54 10.59
N ARG A 124 1.96 21.14 9.45
CA ARG A 124 0.58 21.39 9.02
C ARG A 124 -0.31 20.13 8.94
N TYR A 125 0.29 18.94 8.85
CA TYR A 125 -0.42 17.65 8.88
C TYR A 125 -0.60 17.08 10.31
N ALA A 126 -0.06 17.73 11.35
CA ALA A 126 -0.21 17.28 12.74
C ALA A 126 -1.68 17.06 13.16
N PRO A 127 -2.66 17.92 12.80
CA PRO A 127 -4.07 17.64 13.10
C PRO A 127 -4.59 16.33 12.50
N LEU A 128 -4.10 15.95 11.33
CA LEU A 128 -4.48 14.72 10.64
C LEU A 128 -3.80 13.49 11.26
N LEU A 129 -2.52 13.62 11.63
CA LEU A 129 -1.80 12.62 12.43
C LEU A 129 -2.50 12.35 13.76
N ASN A 130 -2.97 13.39 14.46
CA ASN A 130 -3.70 13.26 15.72
C ASN A 130 -5.06 12.55 15.60
N ARG A 131 -5.57 12.33 14.37
CA ARG A 131 -6.77 11.51 14.12
C ARG A 131 -6.47 10.02 13.97
N CYS A 132 -5.21 9.65 13.76
CA CYS A 132 -4.78 8.26 13.61
C CYS A 132 -4.72 7.57 14.99
N ARG A 133 -5.18 6.31 15.07
CA ARG A 133 -5.31 5.57 16.34
C ARG A 133 -4.02 4.83 16.73
N HIS A 134 -2.98 5.58 17.11
CA HIS A 134 -1.64 5.06 17.39
C HIS A 134 -1.20 5.20 18.86
N HIS A 135 -2.13 5.31 19.81
CA HIS A 135 -1.82 5.75 21.19
C HIS A 135 -0.78 4.88 21.91
N ASN A 136 -0.71 3.58 21.60
CA ASN A 136 0.27 2.66 22.19
C ASN A 136 1.67 2.75 21.56
N GLU A 137 1.84 3.57 20.52
CA GLU A 137 3.09 3.78 19.78
C GLU A 137 3.67 5.19 19.99
N ASN A 138 3.08 6.00 20.88
CA ASN A 138 3.61 7.31 21.24
C ASN A 138 5.06 7.23 21.71
N GLY A 139 5.90 8.13 21.22
CA GLY A 139 7.35 8.14 21.49
C GLY A 139 8.16 7.22 20.58
N GLN A 140 7.54 6.35 19.79
CA GLN A 140 8.23 5.54 18.79
C GLN A 140 8.40 6.33 17.47
N VAL A 141 9.32 5.87 16.61
CA VAL A 141 9.50 6.44 15.28
C VAL A 141 8.40 5.93 14.36
N GLY A 142 7.63 6.86 13.78
CA GLY A 142 6.69 6.60 12.69
C GLY A 142 7.17 7.24 11.39
N TYR A 143 6.50 6.94 10.28
CA TYR A 143 6.97 7.35 8.95
C TYR A 143 5.87 8.06 8.17
N LEU A 144 6.15 9.28 7.75
CA LEU A 144 5.21 10.17 7.06
C LEU A 144 5.48 10.20 5.55
N THR A 145 4.42 10.07 4.77
CA THR A 145 4.43 10.30 3.33
C THR A 145 3.35 11.33 3.01
N ILE A 146 3.75 12.40 2.32
CA ILE A 146 2.86 13.42 1.76
C ILE A 146 3.20 13.51 0.28
N HIS A 147 2.19 13.50 -0.59
CA HIS A 147 2.38 13.75 -2.01
C HIS A 147 1.29 14.69 -2.51
N GLU A 148 1.69 15.91 -2.84
CA GLU A 148 0.85 16.98 -3.34
C GLU A 148 1.30 17.38 -4.73
N GLY A 149 0.37 17.39 -5.68
CA GLY A 149 0.69 17.76 -7.05
C GLY A 149 -0.50 17.63 -7.98
N ILE A 150 -0.32 18.11 -9.21
CA ILE A 150 -1.26 17.89 -10.30
C ILE A 150 -1.20 16.41 -10.71
N VAL A 151 -2.37 15.80 -10.83
CA VAL A 151 -2.56 14.46 -11.38
C VAL A 151 -3.38 14.62 -12.63
N GLU A 152 -2.85 14.17 -13.76
CA GLU A 152 -3.54 14.25 -15.04
C GLU A 152 -4.72 13.27 -15.09
N ALA A 153 -5.76 13.64 -15.85
CA ALA A 153 -6.87 12.73 -16.14
C ALA A 153 -6.37 11.39 -16.69
N ASP A 154 -7.03 10.31 -16.27
CA ASP A 154 -6.70 8.92 -16.63
C ASP A 154 -5.31 8.45 -16.15
N THR A 155 -4.67 9.19 -15.24
CA THR A 155 -3.42 8.78 -14.59
C THR A 155 -3.57 8.63 -13.08
N SER A 156 -2.71 7.81 -12.48
CA SER A 156 -2.62 7.65 -11.03
C SER A 156 -1.40 8.39 -10.48
N GLN A 157 -1.55 9.04 -9.33
CA GLN A 157 -0.43 9.78 -8.69
C GLN A 157 0.67 8.85 -8.16
N ARG A 158 0.31 7.61 -7.84
CA ARG A 158 1.22 6.59 -7.31
C ARG A 158 1.23 5.37 -8.22
N ARG A 159 2.04 4.38 -7.87
CA ARG A 159 2.23 3.13 -8.64
C ARG A 159 0.86 2.50 -8.95
N PRO A 160 0.52 2.30 -10.24
CA PRO A 160 -0.67 1.56 -10.62
C PRO A 160 -0.46 0.05 -10.39
N GLY A 161 -1.55 -0.70 -10.45
CA GLY A 161 -1.54 -2.15 -10.21
C GLY A 161 -1.78 -2.50 -8.75
N LEU A 162 -2.17 -3.75 -8.53
CA LEU A 162 -2.56 -4.26 -7.23
C LEU A 162 -1.31 -4.64 -6.43
N HIS A 163 -1.23 -4.14 -5.20
CA HIS A 163 -0.08 -4.42 -4.34
C HIS A 163 -0.42 -4.44 -2.86
N VAL A 164 0.51 -4.96 -2.06
CA VAL A 164 0.59 -4.83 -0.61
C VAL A 164 1.82 -3.99 -0.25
N GLU A 165 1.88 -3.43 0.97
CA GLU A 165 3.01 -2.58 1.38
C GLU A 165 4.23 -3.40 1.85
N ALA A 166 4.01 -4.61 2.38
CA ALA A 166 5.07 -5.53 2.79
C ALA A 166 5.45 -6.50 1.65
N PRO A 167 6.57 -6.27 0.95
CA PRO A 167 7.04 -7.12 -0.16
C PRO A 167 7.56 -8.49 0.30
N SER A 168 7.72 -9.41 -0.66
CA SER A 168 8.40 -10.69 -0.43
C SER A 168 9.88 -10.45 -0.19
N ALA A 169 10.34 -10.79 1.01
CA ALA A 169 11.72 -10.61 1.44
C ALA A 169 12.69 -11.47 0.61
N ALA A 170 12.31 -12.72 0.32
CA ALA A 170 13.07 -13.64 -0.53
C ALA A 170 13.27 -13.10 -1.95
N LYS A 171 12.29 -12.39 -2.51
CA LYS A 171 12.42 -11.76 -3.83
C LYS A 171 13.29 -10.52 -3.81
N LEU A 172 13.29 -9.76 -2.71
CA LEU A 172 14.17 -8.60 -2.56
C LEU A 172 15.64 -9.00 -2.33
N GLN A 173 15.90 -10.12 -1.66
CA GLN A 173 17.25 -10.65 -1.48
C GLN A 173 17.99 -10.90 -2.79
N ARG A 174 17.28 -11.16 -3.89
CA ARG A 174 17.88 -11.33 -5.23
C ARG A 174 18.59 -10.07 -5.75
N PHE A 175 18.34 -8.92 -5.13
CA PHE A 175 18.95 -7.64 -5.44
C PHE A 175 20.08 -7.24 -4.48
N LEU A 176 20.42 -8.10 -3.50
CA LEU A 176 21.57 -7.90 -2.63
C LEU A 176 22.86 -8.31 -3.36
N GLY A 177 23.91 -7.50 -3.23
CA GLY A 177 25.22 -7.84 -3.79
C GLY A 177 25.78 -9.13 -3.18
N ALA A 178 26.57 -9.89 -3.95
CA ALA A 178 27.10 -11.21 -3.58
C ALA A 178 28.06 -11.27 -2.36
N GLY A 179 28.16 -10.19 -1.56
CA GLY A 179 29.09 -10.05 -0.44
C GLY A 179 28.45 -9.80 0.93
N GLU A 180 27.13 -9.66 1.04
CA GLU A 180 26.45 -9.39 2.33
C GLU A 180 25.71 -10.63 2.83
N ALA A 181 26.39 -11.44 3.65
CA ALA A 181 25.94 -12.76 4.12
C ALA A 181 25.38 -12.78 5.56
N HIS A 182 24.91 -11.67 6.12
CA HIS A 182 24.57 -11.64 7.56
C HIS A 182 23.17 -11.14 7.95
N HIS A 183 22.33 -10.70 7.01
CA HIS A 183 20.93 -10.41 7.31
C HIS A 183 20.01 -11.35 6.53
N GLU A 184 19.52 -12.39 7.20
CA GLU A 184 18.32 -13.09 6.75
C GLU A 184 17.17 -12.07 6.79
N TRP A 185 16.87 -11.46 5.64
CA TRP A 185 15.61 -10.75 5.44
C TRP A 185 14.48 -11.78 5.47
N ALA A 186 14.18 -12.32 6.65
CA ALA A 186 13.16 -13.35 6.83
C ALA A 186 11.75 -12.76 6.74
N GLU A 187 11.60 -11.47 7.10
CA GLU A 187 10.32 -10.77 7.06
C GLU A 187 10.53 -9.27 6.82
N ILE A 188 9.79 -8.69 5.86
CA ILE A 188 9.72 -7.25 5.66
C ILE A 188 8.37 -6.76 6.17
N ARG A 189 8.43 -5.85 7.14
CA ARG A 189 7.29 -5.20 7.78
C ARG A 189 7.21 -3.72 7.44
N TRP A 190 6.00 -3.24 7.21
CA TRP A 190 5.65 -1.86 6.86
C TRP A 190 4.54 -1.31 7.77
N GLY A 191 4.79 -1.30 9.08
CA GLY A 191 3.80 -0.98 10.12
C GLY A 191 3.03 -2.21 10.61
N ARG A 192 3.08 -3.34 9.89
CA ARG A 192 2.44 -4.64 10.17
C ARG A 192 0.92 -4.58 10.20
N GLY A 193 0.36 -3.88 11.18
CA GLY A 193 -1.08 -3.64 11.28
C GLY A 193 -1.88 -4.90 11.60
N TRP A 194 -2.56 -4.91 12.74
CA TRP A 194 -3.52 -5.95 13.05
C TRP A 194 -4.67 -5.39 13.88
N VAL A 195 -5.82 -6.08 13.80
CA VAL A 195 -6.98 -5.81 14.64
C VAL A 195 -7.00 -6.84 15.77
N VAL A 196 -6.69 -6.43 16.99
CA VAL A 196 -6.77 -7.26 18.18
C VAL A 196 -7.87 -6.71 19.07
N TYR A 197 -8.88 -7.54 19.35
CA TYR A 197 -10.04 -7.16 20.16
C TYR A 197 -10.68 -5.82 19.73
N HIS A 198 -10.88 -5.63 18.42
CA HIS A 198 -11.41 -4.39 17.82
C HIS A 198 -10.56 -3.12 18.02
N GLN A 199 -9.34 -3.27 18.54
CA GLN A 199 -8.35 -2.20 18.56
C GLN A 199 -7.39 -2.36 17.40
N LEU A 200 -7.10 -1.25 16.74
CA LEU A 200 -6.06 -1.19 15.73
C LEU A 200 -4.71 -1.12 16.44
N GLN A 201 -3.80 -1.99 16.06
CA GLN A 201 -2.42 -1.94 16.50
C GLN A 201 -1.53 -1.86 15.27
N GLY A 202 -0.61 -0.90 15.27
CA GLY A 202 0.25 -0.62 14.14
C GLY A 202 -0.50 -0.21 12.86
N GLY A 203 0.08 -0.57 11.72
CA GLY A 203 -0.51 -0.48 10.39
C GLY A 203 -0.28 0.85 9.69
N ILE A 204 -1.18 1.15 8.76
CA ILE A 204 -0.97 2.22 7.79
C ILE A 204 -2.25 3.04 7.64
N TYR A 205 -2.14 4.32 7.93
CA TYR A 205 -3.22 5.29 7.82
C TYR A 205 -3.09 6.03 6.51
N MET A 206 -4.18 6.13 5.75
CA MET A 206 -4.19 6.79 4.45
C MET A 206 -5.40 7.71 4.31
N ALA A 207 -5.21 8.80 3.56
CA ALA A 207 -6.29 9.71 3.16
C ALA A 207 -5.91 10.42 1.85
N SER A 208 -6.90 10.89 1.10
CA SER A 208 -6.67 11.75 -0.07
C SER A 208 -7.77 12.77 -0.26
N THR A 209 -7.45 13.95 -0.79
CA THR A 209 -8.44 14.97 -1.16
C THR A 209 -9.28 14.61 -2.39
N VAL A 210 -8.89 13.57 -3.13
CA VAL A 210 -9.59 13.14 -4.36
C VAL A 210 -10.29 11.80 -4.11
N ALA A 211 -11.62 11.80 -4.26
CA ALA A 211 -12.44 10.61 -4.11
C ALA A 211 -12.08 9.55 -5.14
N LYS A 212 -12.20 8.27 -4.75
CA LYS A 212 -12.00 7.11 -5.63
C LYS A 212 -10.65 7.10 -6.36
N SER A 213 -9.64 7.73 -5.76
CA SER A 213 -8.26 7.75 -6.26
C SER A 213 -7.42 6.57 -5.76
N CYS A 214 -8.00 5.72 -4.91
CA CYS A 214 -7.44 4.48 -4.42
C CYS A 214 -8.54 3.42 -4.35
N GLY A 215 -8.14 2.15 -4.46
CA GLY A 215 -8.98 0.99 -4.17
C GLY A 215 -8.35 0.14 -3.08
N VAL A 216 -9.15 -0.44 -2.20
CA VAL A 216 -8.68 -1.31 -1.11
C VAL A 216 -9.59 -2.53 -0.95
N TRP A 217 -8.98 -3.67 -0.68
CA TRP A 217 -9.66 -4.93 -0.44
C TRP A 217 -9.66 -5.27 1.05
N ASN A 218 -10.80 -5.68 1.60
CA ASN A 218 -10.90 -6.06 3.02
C ASN A 218 -10.45 -7.51 3.25
N THR A 219 -9.20 -7.81 2.88
CA THR A 219 -8.56 -9.11 3.08
C THR A 219 -7.07 -8.93 3.33
N VAL A 220 -6.39 -10.00 3.77
CA VAL A 220 -4.96 -10.01 4.05
C VAL A 220 -4.28 -11.12 3.25
N VAL A 221 -3.13 -10.81 2.64
CA VAL A 221 -2.35 -11.76 1.84
C VAL A 221 -1.31 -12.48 2.71
N ALA A 222 -1.37 -13.80 2.80
CA ALA A 222 -0.47 -14.61 3.65
C ALA A 222 0.95 -14.82 3.09
N ASP A 223 1.13 -14.82 1.76
CA ASP A 223 2.39 -15.13 1.03
C ASP A 223 2.98 -16.54 1.13
N GLU A 224 2.29 -17.52 1.68
CA GLU A 224 2.80 -18.88 1.85
C GLU A 224 3.25 -19.55 0.53
N ASN A 225 2.74 -19.08 -0.60
CA ASN A 225 3.10 -19.57 -1.94
C ASN A 225 3.83 -18.51 -2.80
N ASP A 226 4.52 -17.55 -2.18
CA ASP A 226 5.33 -16.53 -2.88
C ASP A 226 4.55 -15.77 -3.97
N ILE A 227 3.31 -15.39 -3.65
CA ILE A 227 2.44 -14.68 -4.58
C ILE A 227 2.69 -13.17 -4.59
N VAL A 228 3.39 -12.65 -3.58
CA VAL A 228 3.79 -11.24 -3.52
C VAL A 228 5.14 -11.06 -4.22
N GLY A 229 5.21 -10.12 -5.15
CA GLY A 229 6.44 -9.77 -5.87
C GLY A 229 7.45 -8.96 -5.04
N ALA A 230 8.59 -8.63 -5.68
CA ALA A 230 9.71 -7.89 -5.06
C ALA A 230 9.33 -6.51 -4.49
N HIS A 231 8.21 -5.93 -4.92
CA HIS A 231 7.75 -4.62 -4.46
C HIS A 231 6.31 -4.67 -3.97
N GLY A 232 5.89 -5.80 -3.39
CA GLY A 232 4.52 -5.95 -2.91
C GLY A 232 3.51 -6.27 -4.02
N ASP A 233 3.98 -6.49 -5.26
CA ASP A 233 3.11 -6.78 -6.40
C ASP A 233 2.21 -7.98 -6.13
N THR A 234 0.91 -7.82 -6.36
CA THR A 234 -0.08 -8.88 -6.24
C THR A 234 -1.05 -8.90 -7.41
N ASP A 235 -0.62 -8.47 -8.61
CA ASP A 235 -1.45 -8.43 -9.81
C ASP A 235 -2.05 -9.81 -10.17
N VAL A 236 -1.42 -10.90 -9.72
CA VAL A 236 -1.94 -12.27 -9.82
C VAL A 236 -3.28 -12.49 -9.10
N LEU A 237 -3.71 -11.55 -8.26
CA LEU A 237 -4.99 -11.58 -7.57
C LEU A 237 -6.12 -10.91 -8.37
N HIS A 238 -5.83 -10.22 -9.47
CA HIS A 238 -6.88 -9.79 -10.39
C HIS A 238 -7.63 -11.01 -10.96
N GLY A 239 -8.96 -10.99 -10.89
CA GLY A 239 -9.83 -12.12 -11.25
C GLY A 239 -9.90 -13.24 -10.18
N VAL A 240 -9.16 -13.12 -9.08
CA VAL A 240 -9.26 -14.00 -7.89
C VAL A 240 -10.07 -13.32 -6.79
N LEU A 241 -9.82 -12.01 -6.61
CA LEU A 241 -10.56 -11.15 -5.73
C LEU A 241 -11.95 -10.86 -6.30
N ASP A 242 -12.95 -10.94 -5.42
CA ASP A 242 -14.37 -10.82 -5.71
C ASP A 242 -14.93 -9.69 -4.82
N PRO A 243 -15.44 -8.58 -5.40
CA PRO A 243 -15.88 -7.42 -4.63
C PRO A 243 -16.95 -7.72 -3.58
N ASP A 244 -17.87 -8.65 -3.89
CA ASP A 244 -19.00 -8.97 -3.02
C ASP A 244 -18.57 -9.87 -1.86
N ARG A 245 -17.61 -10.77 -2.11
CA ARG A 245 -17.10 -11.71 -1.12
C ARG A 245 -15.94 -11.17 -0.28
N ASP A 246 -15.01 -10.45 -0.91
CA ASP A 246 -13.75 -10.00 -0.29
C ASP A 246 -13.81 -8.56 0.19
N GLY A 247 -14.87 -7.83 -0.17
CA GLY A 247 -15.08 -6.44 0.17
C GLY A 247 -14.11 -5.53 -0.57
N TYR A 248 -14.58 -4.90 -1.63
CA TYR A 248 -13.85 -3.82 -2.29
C TYR A 248 -14.38 -2.45 -1.85
N TYR A 249 -13.48 -1.52 -1.58
CA TYR A 249 -13.85 -0.17 -1.18
C TYR A 249 -13.00 0.89 -1.91
N GLU A 250 -13.68 1.94 -2.37
CA GLU A 250 -13.07 3.13 -2.95
C GLU A 250 -13.27 4.32 -1.99
N PRO A 251 -12.23 4.73 -1.23
CA PRO A 251 -12.34 5.83 -0.30
C PRO A 251 -12.84 7.13 -0.94
N GLN A 252 -13.71 7.83 -0.22
CA GLN A 252 -14.19 9.14 -0.64
C GLN A 252 -13.17 10.23 -0.34
N ALA A 253 -13.37 11.40 -0.94
CA ALA A 253 -12.51 12.54 -0.69
C ALA A 253 -12.48 12.85 0.81
N ASN A 254 -11.28 13.08 1.33
CA ASN A 254 -10.99 13.42 2.71
C ASN A 254 -11.33 12.32 3.72
N GLU A 255 -11.54 11.08 3.30
CA GLU A 255 -11.75 9.96 4.21
C GLU A 255 -10.43 9.40 4.73
N LEU A 256 -10.29 9.34 6.07
CA LEU A 256 -9.18 8.66 6.72
C LEU A 256 -9.55 7.20 6.99
N TYR A 257 -8.66 6.31 6.57
CA TYR A 257 -8.82 4.88 6.75
C TYR A 257 -7.50 4.22 7.16
N TRP A 258 -7.60 2.99 7.65
CA TRP A 258 -6.48 2.19 8.08
C TRP A 258 -6.41 0.88 7.30
N ILE A 259 -5.19 0.42 7.01
CA ILE A 259 -4.92 -0.90 6.43
C ILE A 259 -3.77 -1.61 7.14
N THR A 260 -3.69 -2.93 6.99
CA THR A 260 -2.47 -3.70 7.29
C THR A 260 -1.43 -3.55 6.18
N ASP A 261 -0.18 -3.90 6.44
CA ASP A 261 0.86 -3.88 5.40
C ASP A 261 0.73 -5.03 4.38
N ARG A 262 -0.17 -5.98 4.64
CA ARG A 262 -0.49 -7.13 3.78
C ARG A 262 -1.87 -7.01 3.12
N THR A 263 -2.49 -5.83 3.16
CA THR A 263 -3.80 -5.56 2.56
C THR A 263 -3.64 -5.21 1.09
N PRO A 264 -4.31 -5.91 0.15
CA PRO A 264 -4.29 -5.54 -1.26
C PRO A 264 -4.94 -4.17 -1.47
N HIS A 265 -4.24 -3.28 -2.16
CA HIS A 265 -4.72 -1.96 -2.53
C HIS A 265 -4.05 -1.48 -3.82
N GLU A 266 -4.61 -0.44 -4.41
CA GLU A 266 -4.17 0.10 -5.70
C GLU A 266 -4.35 1.62 -5.76
N SER A 267 -3.47 2.30 -6.50
CA SER A 267 -3.69 3.69 -6.89
C SER A 267 -4.52 3.70 -8.18
N LEU A 268 -5.69 4.33 -8.14
CA LEU A 268 -6.60 4.38 -9.27
C LEU A 268 -6.35 5.65 -10.12
N PRO A 269 -6.61 5.58 -11.44
CA PRO A 269 -6.66 6.76 -12.29
C PRO A 269 -7.71 7.78 -11.82
N VAL A 270 -7.40 9.08 -11.91
CA VAL A 270 -8.36 10.14 -11.60
C VAL A 270 -9.14 10.55 -12.86
N ALA A 271 -10.44 10.83 -12.71
CA ALA A 271 -11.30 11.13 -13.86
C ALA A 271 -11.04 12.51 -14.51
N THR A 272 -10.43 13.44 -13.77
CA THR A 272 -10.14 14.81 -14.25
C THR A 272 -8.80 15.27 -13.72
N THR A 273 -8.10 16.08 -14.53
CA THR A 273 -6.85 16.73 -14.13
C THR A 273 -7.12 17.65 -12.95
N GLN A 274 -6.44 17.40 -11.83
CA GLN A 274 -6.68 18.14 -10.59
C GLN A 274 -5.48 18.11 -9.64
N PHE A 275 -5.42 19.07 -8.72
CA PHE A 275 -4.45 19.04 -7.63
C PHE A 275 -4.90 18.07 -6.54
N ARG A 276 -4.09 17.05 -6.27
CA ARG A 276 -4.36 16.01 -5.26
C ARG A 276 -3.37 16.14 -4.12
N GLN A 277 -3.88 16.12 -2.89
CA GLN A 277 -3.08 15.85 -1.70
C GLN A 277 -3.32 14.41 -1.27
N TYR A 278 -2.23 13.65 -1.11
CA TYR A 278 -2.22 12.29 -0.60
C TYR A 278 -1.43 12.24 0.70
N PHE A 279 -2.01 11.62 1.71
CA PHE A 279 -1.40 11.41 3.02
C PHE A 279 -1.30 9.92 3.30
N ARG A 280 -0.13 9.49 3.78
CA ARG A 280 0.09 8.17 4.34
C ARG A 280 0.97 8.25 5.59
N PHE A 281 0.51 7.67 6.68
CA PHE A 281 1.27 7.50 7.92
C PHE A 281 1.43 6.01 8.21
N VAL A 282 2.67 5.54 8.24
CA VAL A 282 3.03 4.17 8.63
C VAL A 282 3.50 4.22 10.08
N THR A 283 2.96 3.34 10.93
CA THR A 283 3.35 3.30 12.34
C THR A 283 4.73 2.65 12.54
N SER A 284 5.12 2.33 13.78
CA SER A 284 6.53 2.12 14.13
C SER A 284 7.15 0.81 13.67
N ASN A 285 6.34 -0.20 13.34
CA ASN A 285 6.83 -1.53 12.98
C ASN A 285 7.31 -1.61 11.52
N VAL A 286 8.29 -0.77 11.17
CA VAL A 286 8.98 -0.79 9.88
C VAL A 286 10.32 -1.48 10.06
N SER A 287 10.57 -2.47 9.20
CA SER A 287 11.79 -3.29 9.26
C SER A 287 12.95 -2.73 8.44
N HIS A 288 12.65 -2.14 7.28
CA HIS A 288 13.65 -1.62 6.35
C HIS A 288 13.29 -0.21 5.92
N TRP A 289 14.28 0.66 5.74
CA TRP A 289 14.09 2.02 5.27
C TRP A 289 15.02 2.29 4.09
N PHE A 290 14.46 2.46 2.90
CA PHE A 290 15.24 2.58 1.67
C PHE A 290 15.70 4.03 1.46
N ALA A 291 16.98 4.31 1.72
CA ALA A 291 17.54 5.66 1.77
C ALA A 291 17.38 6.45 0.47
N GLU A 292 17.62 5.82 -0.69
CA GLU A 292 17.46 6.47 -2.00
C GLU A 292 16.00 6.75 -2.38
N HIS A 293 15.05 6.13 -1.68
CA HIS A 293 13.63 6.20 -1.99
C HIS A 293 12.83 6.86 -0.88
N SER A 294 13.48 7.36 0.17
CA SER A 294 12.85 7.93 1.36
C SER A 294 13.43 9.31 1.65
N THR A 295 12.67 10.14 2.35
CA THR A 295 13.05 11.52 2.67
C THR A 295 13.63 11.55 4.09
N PRO A 296 14.92 11.89 4.27
CA PRO A 296 15.48 12.05 5.62
C PRO A 296 14.81 13.23 6.34
N ASN A 297 14.70 13.14 7.65
CA ASN A 297 14.18 14.25 8.44
C ASN A 297 15.29 15.29 8.69
N PRO A 298 15.13 16.56 8.26
CA PRO A 298 16.16 17.59 8.41
C PRO A 298 16.44 17.98 9.87
N LEU A 299 15.57 17.60 10.81
CA LEU A 299 15.76 17.81 12.25
C LEU A 299 16.57 16.68 12.91
N GLY A 300 17.08 15.72 12.13
CA GLY A 300 17.98 14.68 12.60
C GLY A 300 17.31 13.42 13.16
N ILE A 301 15.98 13.30 13.10
CA ILE A 301 15.27 12.07 13.47
C ILE A 301 15.66 10.96 12.50
N GLN A 302 16.22 9.87 13.03
CA GLN A 302 16.65 8.71 12.25
C GLN A 302 15.57 7.63 12.21
N PRO A 303 15.51 6.81 11.15
CA PRO A 303 14.69 5.60 11.15
C PRO A 303 15.19 4.62 12.22
N THR A 304 14.27 3.84 12.80
CA THR A 304 14.60 2.68 13.66
C THR A 304 14.77 1.39 12.86
N ALA A 305 14.33 1.41 11.60
CA ALA A 305 14.45 0.32 10.65
C ALA A 305 15.88 0.17 10.12
N THR A 306 16.24 -1.01 9.62
CA THR A 306 17.50 -1.23 8.90
C THR A 306 17.56 -0.31 7.67
N ILE A 307 18.57 0.54 7.60
CA ILE A 307 18.75 1.43 6.45
C ILE A 307 19.29 0.62 5.27
N VAL A 308 18.60 0.72 4.15
CA VAL A 308 18.97 0.05 2.90
C VAL A 308 19.38 1.12 1.89
N TYR A 309 20.62 1.03 1.43
CA TYR A 309 21.20 1.84 0.37
C TYR A 309 21.04 1.16 -0.98
N GLY A 310 20.97 1.95 -2.05
CA GLY A 310 20.81 1.43 -3.40
C GLY A 310 19.40 1.61 -3.97
N ASN A 311 19.32 1.55 -5.29
CA ASN A 311 18.07 1.68 -5.99
C ASN A 311 17.31 0.36 -5.97
N LYS A 312 16.20 0.33 -5.22
CA LYS A 312 15.35 -0.85 -5.07
C LYS A 312 14.75 -1.37 -6.38
N PHE A 313 14.68 -0.56 -7.44
CA PHE A 313 14.14 -0.96 -8.74
C PHE A 313 15.21 -1.46 -9.72
N THR A 314 16.49 -1.11 -9.52
CA THR A 314 17.58 -1.45 -10.46
C THR A 314 18.61 -2.42 -9.88
N GLY A 315 18.53 -2.74 -8.58
CA GLY A 315 19.00 -4.03 -8.10
C GLY A 315 20.42 -4.13 -7.51
N ASN A 316 20.95 -3.05 -6.93
CA ASN A 316 22.20 -3.11 -6.14
C ASN A 316 21.95 -2.57 -4.74
N LEU A 317 21.45 -3.41 -3.85
CA LEU A 317 21.13 -3.05 -2.47
C LEU A 317 22.28 -3.39 -1.52
N ARG A 318 22.49 -2.54 -0.51
CA ARG A 318 23.42 -2.72 0.62
C ARG A 318 22.72 -2.29 1.91
N THR A 319 23.03 -2.93 3.03
CA THR A 319 22.53 -2.48 4.34
C THR A 319 23.61 -1.76 5.12
N GLU A 320 23.17 -0.86 6.00
CA GLU A 320 24.01 -0.26 7.05
C GLU A 320 24.47 -1.29 8.09
#